data_AF-A0A0R2FKQ9-F1
#
_entry.id   AF-A0A0R2FKQ9-F1
#
_cell.length_a   1.000
_cell.length_b   1.000
_cell.length_c   1.000
_cell.angle_alpha   90.00
_cell.angle_beta   90.00
_cell.angle_gamma   90.00
#
_symmetry.space_group_name_H-M   'P 1'
#
loop_
_entity.id
_entity.type
_entity.pdbx_description
1 polymer ?
#
loop_
_entity_poly.entity_id
_entity_poly.type
_entity_poly.pdbx_seq_one_letter_code
_entity_poly.pdbx_strand_id
1 'polypeptide(L)'
;MKKKIVVFASLLVMGVSLAGCSEADESAKAQENSPLKFTYNQDSNGRDSTKIIHDKETGVEYIVVESRSAGEDGKVAVTPRLNADGTVYHTEVKK
;
A
#
# COMPACT_ATOMS: atom_id res chain seq x y z
N MET A 1 5.65 -57.69 -8.18
CA MET A 1 4.71 -56.62 -8.57
C MET A 1 4.50 -55.59 -7.45
N LYS A 2 4.37 -56.01 -6.18
CA LYS A 2 4.19 -55.11 -5.01
C LYS A 2 5.29 -54.04 -4.82
N LYS A 3 6.56 -54.37 -5.10
CA LYS A 3 7.70 -53.42 -4.97
C LYS A 3 7.66 -52.25 -6.00
N LYS A 4 7.04 -52.45 -7.17
CA LYS A 4 6.92 -51.40 -8.20
C LYS A 4 5.82 -50.38 -7.85
N ILE A 5 4.77 -50.82 -7.17
CA ILE A 5 3.64 -49.98 -6.75
C ILE A 5 4.07 -48.99 -5.65
N VAL A 6 4.93 -49.43 -4.71
CA VAL A 6 5.44 -48.57 -3.63
C VAL A 6 6.30 -47.42 -4.18
N VAL A 7 7.10 -47.69 -5.21
CA VAL A 7 7.95 -46.66 -5.84
C VAL A 7 7.10 -45.60 -6.53
N PHE A 8 6.07 -46.01 -7.28
CA PHE A 8 5.15 -45.08 -7.95
C PHE A 8 4.34 -44.23 -6.98
N ALA A 9 3.89 -44.80 -5.86
CA ALA A 9 3.17 -44.05 -4.84
C ALA A 9 4.04 -42.97 -4.17
N SER A 10 5.34 -43.25 -3.94
CA SER A 10 6.26 -42.25 -3.35
C SER A 10 6.55 -41.08 -4.30
N LEU A 11 6.65 -41.34 -5.61
CA LEU A 11 6.87 -40.31 -6.63
C LEU A 11 5.66 -39.38 -6.78
N LEU A 12 4.45 -39.91 -6.64
CA LEU A 12 3.22 -39.12 -6.73
C LEU A 12 3.08 -38.16 -5.54
N VAL A 13 3.41 -38.62 -4.32
CA VAL A 13 3.35 -37.80 -3.10
C VAL A 13 4.37 -36.65 -3.14
N MET A 14 5.56 -36.90 -3.70
CA MET A 14 6.61 -35.88 -3.81
C MET A 14 6.32 -34.80 -4.86
N GLY A 15 5.53 -35.14 -5.90
CA GLY A 15 5.11 -34.18 -6.94
C GLY A 15 4.06 -33.17 -6.46
N VAL A 16 3.16 -33.56 -5.54
CA VAL A 16 2.09 -32.68 -5.04
C VAL A 16 2.63 -31.62 -4.07
N SER A 17 3.71 -31.93 -3.35
CA SER A 17 4.36 -31.00 -2.40
C SER A 17 5.13 -29.84 -3.05
N LEU A 18 5.44 -29.91 -4.35
CA LEU A 18 6.15 -28.84 -5.07
C LEU A 18 5.22 -27.81 -5.73
N ALA A 19 3.93 -28.14 -5.88
CA ALA A 19 2.93 -27.24 -6.48
C ALA A 19 2.21 -26.34 -5.47
N GLY A 20 2.46 -26.52 -4.16
CA GLY A 20 1.73 -25.84 -3.09
C GLY A 20 2.32 -24.49 -2.63
N CYS A 21 3.51 -24.09 -3.11
CA CYS A 21 4.18 -22.85 -2.67
C CYS A 21 4.45 -21.84 -3.79
N SER A 22 3.73 -21.91 -4.92
CA SER A 22 3.62 -20.73 -5.78
C SER A 22 2.35 -19.99 -5.40
N GLU A 23 2.41 -19.27 -4.28
CA GLU A 23 1.58 -18.07 -4.15
C GLU A 23 2.02 -17.19 -5.34
N ALA A 24 1.17 -17.11 -6.36
CA ALA A 24 1.34 -16.07 -7.34
C ALA A 24 1.25 -14.77 -6.53
N ASP A 25 2.39 -14.13 -6.33
CA ASP A 25 2.45 -12.74 -5.91
C ASP A 25 1.72 -11.94 -7.00
N GLU A 26 0.39 -11.90 -6.93
CA GLU A 26 -0.39 -10.82 -7.50
C GLU A 26 0.05 -9.58 -6.72
N SER A 27 1.17 -9.03 -7.17
CA SER A 27 1.53 -7.66 -6.89
C SER A 27 0.31 -6.86 -7.34
N ALA A 28 -0.53 -6.45 -6.39
CA ALA A 28 -1.63 -5.56 -6.65
C ALA A 28 -1.05 -4.34 -7.34
N LYS A 29 -1.16 -4.31 -8.68
CA LYS A 29 -0.76 -3.18 -9.49
C LYS A 29 -1.80 -2.11 -9.20
N ALA A 30 -1.61 -1.37 -8.11
CA ALA A 30 -2.32 -0.11 -7.90
C ALA A 30 -1.91 0.80 -9.05
N GLN A 31 -2.73 0.81 -10.11
CA GLN A 31 -2.52 1.64 -11.27
C GLN A 31 -2.93 3.06 -10.85
N GLU A 32 -1.95 3.90 -10.56
CA GLU A 32 -2.14 5.31 -10.22
C GLU A 32 -2.64 6.07 -11.47
N ASN A 33 -3.95 6.03 -11.70
CA ASN A 33 -4.61 6.67 -12.84
C ASN A 33 -5.00 8.13 -12.56
N SER A 34 -4.95 8.54 -11.29
CA SER A 34 -5.28 9.89 -10.86
C SER A 34 -4.07 10.54 -10.21
N PRO A 35 -3.45 11.55 -10.85
CA PRO A 35 -2.37 12.29 -10.21
C PRO A 35 -2.94 12.96 -8.96
N LEU A 36 -2.45 12.49 -7.81
CA LEU A 36 -2.73 13.05 -6.49
C LEU A 36 -2.66 14.57 -6.58
N LYS A 37 -3.75 15.26 -6.28
CA LYS A 37 -3.75 16.72 -6.31
C LYS A 37 -3.25 17.21 -4.98
N PHE A 38 -2.01 17.67 -4.96
CA PHE A 38 -1.43 18.35 -3.82
C PHE A 38 -2.12 19.71 -3.67
N THR A 39 -3.02 19.83 -2.71
CA THR A 39 -3.57 21.13 -2.32
C THR A 39 -2.56 21.73 -1.34
N TYR A 40 -1.66 22.56 -1.87
CA TYR A 40 -0.47 23.04 -1.17
C TYR A 40 -0.82 24.10 -0.11
N ASN A 41 -1.08 23.65 1.11
CA ASN A 41 -0.94 24.49 2.31
C ASN A 41 0.30 23.99 3.05
N GLN A 42 1.48 24.36 2.54
CA GLN A 42 2.73 24.05 3.20
C GLN A 42 2.95 25.05 4.33
N ASP A 43 2.74 24.61 5.58
CA ASP A 43 3.47 25.19 6.69
C ASP A 43 4.81 24.46 6.78
N SER A 44 5.90 25.23 6.69
CA SER A 44 7.26 24.72 6.70
C SER A 44 8.10 25.58 7.61
N ASN A 45 8.71 24.97 8.62
CA ASN A 45 9.70 25.60 9.47
C ASN A 45 11.14 25.33 9.00
N GLY A 46 11.31 24.85 7.75
CA GLY A 46 12.59 24.49 7.14
C GLY A 46 13.10 23.09 7.49
N ARG A 47 12.52 22.41 8.49
CA ARG A 47 12.85 21.02 8.86
C ARG A 47 11.67 20.07 8.65
N ASP A 48 10.48 20.54 9.00
CA ASP A 48 9.24 19.79 8.87
C ASP A 48 8.34 20.45 7.84
N SER A 49 7.59 19.64 7.10
CA SER A 49 6.54 20.12 6.19
C SER A 49 5.29 19.28 6.34
N THR A 50 4.13 19.95 6.38
CA THR A 50 2.83 19.30 6.34
C THR A 50 2.17 19.57 4.99
N LYS A 51 1.57 18.55 4.39
CA LYS A 51 0.88 18.61 3.10
C LYS A 51 -0.50 17.96 3.23
N ILE A 52 -1.49 18.48 2.50
CA ILE A 52 -2.77 17.80 2.30
C ILE A 52 -2.79 17.28 0.88
N ILE A 53 -2.97 15.95 0.75
CA ILE A 53 -3.09 15.27 -0.52
C ILE A 53 -4.54 14.88 -0.74
N HIS A 54 -5.11 15.28 -1.87
CA HIS A 54 -6.46 14.90 -2.26
C HIS A 54 -6.40 13.76 -3.30
N ASP A 55 -6.96 12.61 -2.94
CA ASP A 55 -7.23 11.51 -3.85
C ASP A 55 -8.54 11.79 -4.60
N LYS A 56 -8.43 11.97 -5.92
CA LYS A 56 -9.57 12.30 -6.78
C LYS A 56 -10.52 11.12 -7.00
N GLU A 57 -10.04 9.89 -6.87
CA GLU A 57 -10.85 8.69 -7.14
C GLU A 57 -11.78 8.42 -5.96
N THR A 58 -11.24 8.50 -4.75
CA THR A 58 -11.99 8.21 -3.51
C THR A 58 -12.56 9.47 -2.86
N GLY A 59 -12.04 10.66 -3.20
CA GLY A 59 -12.37 11.92 -2.54
C GLY A 59 -11.68 12.11 -1.18
N VAL A 60 -10.90 11.14 -0.71
CA VAL A 60 -10.22 11.17 0.60
C VAL A 60 -9.11 12.22 0.60
N GLU A 61 -9.01 12.96 1.70
CA GLU A 61 -7.84 13.79 1.96
C GLU A 61 -6.89 13.10 2.95
N TYR A 62 -5.59 13.16 2.65
CA TYR A 62 -4.53 12.65 3.51
C TYR A 62 -3.68 13.81 4.03
N ILE A 63 -3.35 13.76 5.32
CA ILE A 63 -2.36 14.62 5.95
C ILE A 63 -1.02 13.89 5.87
N VAL A 64 -0.05 14.51 5.20
CA VAL A 64 1.31 14.00 5.08
C VAL A 64 2.24 14.92 5.85
N VAL A 65 2.94 14.37 6.84
CA VAL A 65 3.95 15.07 7.61
C VAL A 65 5.31 14.50 7.24
N GLU A 66 6.18 15.36 6.73
CA GLU A 66 7.56 15.02 6.41
C GLU A 66 8.46 15.77 7.39
N SER A 67 9.36 15.05 8.08
CA SER A 67 10.42 15.63 8.90
C SER A 67 11.76 15.28 8.29
N ARG A 68 12.56 16.30 7.98
CA ARG A 68 13.93 16.16 7.48
C ARG A 68 14.89 16.63 8.55
N SER A 69 15.70 15.70 9.06
CA SER A 69 16.90 16.04 9.82
C SER A 69 18.11 16.00 8.89
N ALA A 70 19.01 16.98 9.04
CA ALA A 70 20.23 17.03 8.25
C ALA A 70 21.09 15.78 8.53
N GLY A 71 21.40 15.01 7.49
CA GLY A 71 22.23 13.81 7.59
C GLY A 71 21.49 12.51 7.96
N GLU A 72 20.16 12.55 8.09
CA GLU A 72 19.33 11.36 8.32
C GLU A 72 18.29 11.17 7.21
N ASP A 73 17.87 9.92 7.00
CA ASP A 73 16.71 9.61 6.14
C ASP A 73 15.48 10.29 6.73
N GLY A 74 14.79 11.10 5.91
CA GLY A 74 13.60 11.83 6.35
C GLY A 74 12.50 10.88 6.85
N LYS A 75 11.80 11.31 7.89
CA LYS A 75 10.63 10.58 8.43
C LYS A 75 9.37 11.06 7.75
N VAL A 76 8.51 10.13 7.36
CA VAL A 76 7.21 10.45 6.75
C VAL A 76 6.11 9.74 7.52
N ALA A 77 5.07 10.50 7.87
CA ALA A 77 3.82 9.97 8.41
C ALA A 77 2.67 10.37 7.49
N VAL A 78 1.76 9.43 7.23
CA VAL A 78 0.57 9.62 6.39
C VAL A 78 -0.65 9.13 7.15
N THR A 79 -1.69 9.96 7.22
CA THR A 79 -2.99 9.58 7.81
C THR A 79 -4.13 10.17 6.97
N PRO A 80 -5.28 9.50 6.84
CA PRO A 80 -6.48 10.17 6.35
C PRO A 80 -6.85 11.31 7.31
N ARG A 81 -7.37 12.40 6.76
CA ARG A 81 -8.05 13.43 7.52
C ARG A 81 -9.35 12.84 8.05
N LEU A 82 -9.68 13.15 9.30
CA LEU A 82 -10.90 12.65 9.94
C LEU A 82 -11.88 13.80 10.18
N ASN A 83 -13.17 13.47 10.16
CA ASN A 83 -14.25 14.28 10.70
C ASN A 83 -14.19 14.29 12.24
N ALA A 84 -14.95 15.19 12.88
CA ALA A 84 -15.02 15.27 14.33
C ALA A 84 -15.58 14.00 15.00
N ASP A 85 -16.35 13.19 14.27
CA ASP A 85 -16.89 11.91 14.71
C ASP A 85 -15.93 10.72 14.51
N GLY A 86 -14.71 10.98 13.98
CA GLY A 86 -13.69 9.97 13.71
C GLY A 86 -13.84 9.24 12.37
N THR A 87 -14.86 9.55 11.56
CA THR A 87 -14.98 9.00 10.21
C THR A 87 -13.98 9.64 9.25
N VAL A 88 -13.62 8.94 8.17
CA VAL A 88 -12.72 9.48 7.13
C VAL A 88 -13.38 10.67 6.44
N TYR A 89 -12.64 11.77 6.31
CA TYR A 89 -13.08 12.95 5.59
C TYR A 89 -13.03 12.72 4.08
N HIS A 90 -14.16 12.95 3.42
CA HIS A 90 -14.27 12.97 1.96
C HIS A 90 -14.65 14.35 1.49
N THR A 91 -13.96 14.83 0.47
CA THR A 91 -14.38 16.00 -0.32
C THR A 91 -15.28 15.55 -1.47
N GLU A 92 -16.15 16.43 -1.93
CA GLU A 92 -16.98 16.14 -3.09
C GLU A 92 -16.11 15.90 -4.34
N VAL A 93 -16.17 14.70 -4.89
CA VAL A 93 -15.60 14.39 -6.19
C VAL A 93 -16.49 15.05 -7.24
N LYS A 94 -16.07 16.22 -7.76
CA LYS A 94 -16.71 16.81 -8.93
C LYS A 94 -16.47 15.86 -10.11
N LYS A 95 -17.52 15.14 -10.51
CA LYS A 95 -17.56 14.33 -11.74
C LYS A 95 -17.44 15.19 -12.99
#